data_AF-A0A1G0T420-F1
#
_entry.id   AF-A0A1G0T420-F1
#
_cell.length_a   1.000
_cell.length_b   1.000
_cell.length_c   1.000
_cell.angle_alpha   90.00
_cell.angle_beta   90.00
_cell.angle_gamma   90.00
#
_symmetry.space_group_name_H-M   'P 1'
#
loop_
_entity.id
_entity.type
_entity.pdbx_description
1 polymer ?
#
loop_
_entity_poly.entity_id
_entity_poly.type
_entity_poly.pdbx_seq_one_letter_code
_entity_poly.pdbx_strand_id
1 'polypeptide(L)'
;MFIFIIAGVVLSTLHQSSLGTLMIIAGPKMHPLWQTPVLPLLFLLSAVSVGFPMVIFESLIASHSLKLKPEMHILSRLGSMIAPLLGIYLAFKIGDMFIRETFVYLGEFNTASVMFTIEILFGVIIPLRMFLSPKVLKSPPLLFTASALVVIGVLLNRINNFVVAYNPPYSTTSYFPSFGEISVTVGFTAMLVLAYRFIIMNFPVISLPGKQTAQPTKYAIRGVEK
;
A
#
# COMPACT_ATOMS: atom_id res chain seq x y z
N MET A 1 -27.14 -8.87 -4.40
CA MET A 1 -25.93 -7.99 -4.40
C MET A 1 -25.18 -8.04 -3.09
N PHE A 2 -25.83 -7.93 -1.92
CA PHE A 2 -25.14 -7.97 -0.61
C PHE A 2 -24.30 -9.22 -0.35
N ILE A 3 -24.77 -10.42 -0.75
CA ILE A 3 -24.02 -11.68 -0.57
C ILE A 3 -22.65 -11.62 -1.25
N PHE A 4 -22.55 -11.08 -2.48
CA PHE A 4 -21.29 -10.97 -3.20
C PHE A 4 -20.35 -9.93 -2.57
N ILE A 5 -20.89 -8.83 -2.04
CA ILE A 5 -20.10 -7.82 -1.33
C ILE A 5 -19.52 -8.42 -0.04
N ILE A 6 -20.35 -9.10 0.75
CA ILE A 6 -19.92 -9.77 1.98
C ILE A 6 -18.88 -10.84 1.66
N ALA A 7 -19.12 -11.68 0.65
CA ALA A 7 -18.18 -12.72 0.24
C ALA A 7 -16.84 -12.14 -0.21
N GLY A 8 -16.84 -11.03 -0.96
CA GLY A 8 -15.62 -10.32 -1.35
C GLY A 8 -14.83 -9.79 -0.16
N VAL A 9 -15.51 -9.12 0.78
CA VAL A 9 -14.87 -8.59 2.00
C VAL A 9 -14.31 -9.73 2.85
N VAL A 10 -15.08 -10.82 3.03
CA VAL A 10 -14.64 -12.01 3.77
C VAL A 10 -13.43 -12.64 3.08
N LEU A 11 -13.46 -12.82 1.77
CA LEU A 11 -12.34 -13.40 1.03
C LEU A 11 -11.06 -12.56 1.15
N SER A 12 -11.16 -11.24 0.99
CA SER A 12 -10.01 -10.33 1.11
C SER A 12 -9.44 -10.30 2.52
N THR A 13 -10.30 -10.26 3.53
CA THR A 13 -9.88 -10.24 4.95
C THR A 13 -9.26 -11.57 5.37
N LEU A 14 -9.88 -12.70 4.99
CA LEU A 14 -9.34 -14.04 5.24
C LEU A 14 -7.99 -14.24 4.57
N HIS A 15 -7.84 -13.83 3.31
CA HIS A 15 -6.58 -13.99 2.58
C HIS A 15 -5.44 -13.22 3.25
N GLN A 16 -5.63 -11.92 3.53
CA GLN A 16 -4.59 -11.09 4.14
C GLN A 16 -4.30 -11.50 5.59
N SER A 17 -5.31 -11.89 6.36
CA SER A 17 -5.14 -12.38 7.73
C SER A 17 -4.40 -13.72 7.76
N SER A 18 -4.70 -14.64 6.84
CA SER A 18 -4.09 -15.97 6.79
C SER A 18 -2.60 -15.92 6.48
N LEU A 19 -2.16 -14.96 5.65
CA LEU A 19 -0.72 -14.70 5.42
C LEU A 19 0.01 -14.33 6.72
N GLY A 20 -0.62 -13.53 7.58
CA GLY A 20 -0.07 -13.22 8.91
C GLY A 20 -0.06 -14.43 9.85
N THR A 21 -1.09 -15.28 9.80
CA THR A 21 -1.15 -16.52 10.59
C THR A 21 -0.05 -17.51 10.19
N LEU A 22 0.30 -17.59 8.90
CA LEU A 22 1.40 -18.43 8.43
C LEU A 22 2.73 -18.07 9.11
N MET A 23 2.96 -16.78 9.33
CA MET A 23 4.15 -16.29 10.02
C MET A 23 4.11 -16.59 11.53
N ILE A 24 2.94 -16.58 12.17
CA ILE A 24 2.82 -17.07 13.56
C ILE A 24 3.31 -18.52 13.69
N ILE A 25 2.94 -19.39 12.74
CA ILE A 25 3.32 -20.81 12.74
C ILE A 25 4.83 -20.99 12.60
N ALA A 26 5.53 -20.07 11.94
CA ALA A 26 6.99 -20.09 11.85
C ALA A 26 7.66 -19.96 13.24
N GLY A 27 6.97 -19.38 14.22
CA GLY A 27 7.33 -19.46 15.64
C GLY A 27 8.77 -18.99 15.92
N PRO A 28 9.63 -19.87 16.48
CA PRO A 28 11.00 -19.51 16.86
C PRO A 28 11.93 -19.28 15.66
N LYS A 29 11.50 -19.57 14.44
CA LYS A 29 12.26 -19.29 13.21
C LYS A 29 12.19 -17.81 12.82
N MET A 30 11.30 -17.04 13.44
CA MET A 30 11.18 -15.61 13.20
C MET A 30 11.89 -14.79 14.26
N HIS A 31 12.51 -13.69 13.82
CA HIS A 31 13.13 -12.73 14.73
C HIS A 31 12.08 -12.07 15.66
N PRO A 32 12.36 -11.91 16.96
CA PRO A 32 11.41 -11.38 17.95
C PRO A 32 10.81 -10.00 17.63
N LEU A 33 11.51 -9.18 16.83
CA LEU A 33 11.01 -7.87 16.36
C LEU A 33 9.74 -7.97 15.51
N TRP A 34 9.56 -9.06 14.75
CA TRP A 34 8.38 -9.26 13.90
C TRP A 34 7.49 -10.40 14.39
N GLN A 35 7.98 -11.28 15.27
CA GLN A 35 7.19 -12.40 15.78
C GLN A 35 6.15 -11.92 16.81
N THR A 36 4.89 -11.89 16.39
CA THR A 36 3.77 -11.45 17.22
C THR A 36 2.46 -12.24 16.98
N PRO A 37 1.71 -12.65 18.02
CA PRO A 37 0.38 -13.25 17.89
C PRO A 37 -0.64 -12.31 17.24
N VAL A 38 -0.39 -10.99 17.14
CA VAL A 38 -1.26 -10.06 16.39
C VAL A 38 -0.81 -9.86 14.94
N LEU A 39 0.13 -10.66 14.42
CA LEU A 39 0.56 -10.66 13.01
C LEU A 39 -0.62 -10.68 12.01
N PRO A 40 -1.66 -11.51 12.17
CA PRO A 40 -2.82 -11.52 11.28
C PRO A 40 -3.51 -10.16 11.17
N LEU A 41 -3.64 -9.47 12.31
CA LEU A 41 -4.21 -8.13 12.38
C LEU A 41 -3.28 -7.09 11.74
N LEU A 42 -1.96 -7.16 12.00
CA LEU A 42 -0.98 -6.24 11.40
C LEU A 42 -0.92 -6.40 9.87
N PHE A 43 -0.98 -7.64 9.37
CA PHE A 43 -1.03 -7.92 7.92
C PHE A 43 -2.32 -7.37 7.30
N LEU A 44 -3.46 -7.55 7.97
CA LEU A 44 -4.72 -6.98 7.52
C LEU A 44 -4.69 -5.44 7.51
N LEU A 45 -4.24 -4.80 8.60
CA LEU A 45 -4.12 -3.35 8.69
C LEU A 45 -3.16 -2.77 7.64
N SER A 46 -2.03 -3.44 7.38
CA SER A 46 -1.10 -3.03 6.31
C SER A 46 -1.75 -3.14 4.92
N ALA A 47 -2.57 -4.15 4.68
CA ALA A 47 -3.27 -4.34 3.41
C ALA A 47 -4.36 -3.27 3.18
N VAL A 48 -5.11 -2.91 4.23
CA VAL A 48 -6.07 -1.80 4.18
C VAL A 48 -5.34 -0.47 3.97
N SER A 49 -4.20 -0.28 4.64
CA SER A 49 -3.40 0.95 4.54
C SER A 49 -2.79 1.17 3.15
N VAL A 50 -2.41 0.10 2.44
CA VAL A 50 -1.85 0.20 1.07
C VAL A 50 -2.92 0.28 -0.02
N GLY A 51 -4.16 -0.15 0.25
CA GLY A 51 -5.22 -0.18 -0.76
C GLY A 51 -5.47 1.18 -1.43
N PHE A 52 -5.71 2.23 -0.64
CA PHE A 52 -5.92 3.58 -1.18
C PHE A 52 -4.67 4.18 -1.88
N PRO A 53 -3.46 4.12 -1.29
CA PRO A 53 -2.24 4.52 -1.99
C PRO A 53 -2.04 3.81 -3.32
N MET A 54 -2.35 2.51 -3.40
CA MET A 54 -2.21 1.73 -4.63
C MET A 54 -3.16 2.23 -5.72
N VAL A 55 -4.42 2.51 -5.38
CA VAL A 55 -5.39 3.09 -6.33
C VAL A 55 -4.91 4.46 -6.83
N ILE A 56 -4.38 5.31 -5.95
CA ILE A 56 -3.82 6.61 -6.34
C ILE A 56 -2.61 6.42 -7.27
N PHE A 57 -1.71 5.50 -6.93
CA PHE A 57 -0.51 5.18 -7.71
C PHE A 57 -0.86 4.70 -9.13
N GLU A 58 -1.76 3.72 -9.24
CA GLU A 58 -2.24 3.19 -10.52
C GLU A 58 -3.00 4.25 -11.33
N SER A 59 -3.87 5.04 -10.68
CA SER A 59 -4.64 6.10 -11.35
C SER A 59 -3.74 7.20 -11.93
N LEU A 60 -2.70 7.59 -11.20
CA LEU A 60 -1.74 8.60 -11.68
C LEU A 60 -0.89 8.06 -12.84
N ILE A 61 -0.43 6.80 -12.77
CA ILE A 61 0.30 6.15 -13.87
C ILE A 61 -0.59 5.99 -15.10
N ALA A 62 -1.83 5.53 -14.91
CA ALA A 62 -2.79 5.37 -16.01
C ALA A 62 -3.13 6.71 -16.66
N SER A 63 -3.37 7.76 -15.86
CA SER A 63 -3.63 9.12 -16.36
C SER A 63 -2.44 9.65 -17.16
N HIS A 64 -1.22 9.43 -16.68
CA HIS A 64 -0.01 9.83 -17.39
C HIS A 64 0.19 9.04 -18.70
N SER A 65 0.03 7.72 -18.66
CA SER A 65 0.18 6.81 -19.82
C SER A 65 -0.86 7.08 -20.92
N LEU A 66 -2.11 7.38 -20.52
CA LEU A 66 -3.22 7.69 -21.43
C LEU A 66 -3.35 9.18 -21.77
N LYS A 67 -2.46 10.03 -21.25
CA LYS A 67 -2.48 11.51 -21.42
C LYS A 67 -3.82 12.14 -20.97
N LEU A 68 -4.44 11.59 -19.93
CA LEU A 68 -5.67 12.11 -19.32
C LEU A 68 -5.34 13.06 -18.16
N LYS A 69 -6.27 13.97 -17.85
CA LYS A 69 -6.16 14.83 -16.67
C LYS A 69 -6.43 14.00 -15.39
N PRO A 70 -5.51 13.97 -14.42
CA PRO A 70 -5.74 13.27 -13.16
C PRO A 70 -6.96 13.83 -12.41
N GLU A 71 -7.80 12.96 -11.84
CA GLU A 71 -8.98 13.33 -11.06
C GLU A 71 -8.60 13.77 -9.63
N MET A 72 -7.87 14.89 -9.53
CA MET A 72 -7.27 15.35 -8.27
C MET A 72 -8.29 15.53 -7.14
N HIS A 73 -9.55 15.89 -7.47
CA HIS A 73 -10.62 16.00 -6.48
C HIS A 73 -10.91 14.67 -5.76
N ILE A 74 -10.91 13.55 -6.49
CA ILE A 74 -11.16 12.22 -5.93
C ILE A 74 -9.89 11.71 -5.24
N LEU A 75 -8.74 11.83 -5.91
CA LEU A 75 -7.44 11.38 -5.40
C LEU A 75 -7.05 12.08 -4.08
N SER A 76 -7.35 13.37 -3.95
CA SER A 76 -7.09 14.14 -2.72
C SER A 76 -7.97 13.65 -1.56
N ARG A 77 -9.24 13.33 -1.83
CA ARG A 77 -10.18 12.80 -0.84
C ARG A 77 -9.82 11.38 -0.41
N LEU A 78 -9.32 10.54 -1.33
CA LEU A 78 -8.77 9.24 -0.97
C LEU A 78 -7.49 9.40 -0.14
N GLY A 79 -6.63 10.35 -0.51
CA GLY A 79 -5.39 10.64 0.19
C GLY A 79 -5.58 11.05 1.65
N SER A 80 -6.64 11.78 1.97
CA SER A 80 -6.93 12.17 3.37
C SER A 80 -7.32 10.98 4.26
N MET A 81 -7.81 9.88 3.69
CA MET A 81 -8.10 8.65 4.42
C MET A 81 -6.85 7.81 4.72
N ILE A 82 -5.74 8.06 4.01
CA ILE A 82 -4.50 7.28 4.17
C ILE A 82 -3.82 7.59 5.50
N ALA A 83 -3.77 8.87 5.89
CA ALA A 83 -3.14 9.29 7.14
C ALA A 83 -3.73 8.59 8.39
N PRO A 84 -5.06 8.58 8.64
CA PRO A 84 -5.60 7.88 9.81
C PRO A 84 -5.36 6.36 9.74
N LEU A 85 -5.40 5.72 8.56
CA LEU A 85 -5.14 4.29 8.40
C LEU A 85 -3.70 3.92 8.74
N LEU A 86 -2.73 4.67 8.21
CA LEU A 86 -1.31 4.51 8.55
C LEU A 86 -1.06 4.79 10.04
N GLY A 87 -1.75 5.77 10.62
CA GLY A 87 -1.69 6.08 12.05
C GLY A 87 -2.16 4.91 12.91
N ILE A 88 -3.29 4.29 12.56
CA ILE A 88 -3.81 3.09 13.26
C ILE A 88 -2.82 1.94 13.12
N TYR A 89 -2.34 1.66 11.90
CA TYR A 89 -1.33 0.60 11.69
C TYR A 89 -0.07 0.82 12.52
N LEU A 90 0.46 2.05 12.54
CA LEU A 90 1.63 2.41 13.33
C LEU A 90 1.37 2.25 14.83
N ALA A 91 0.23 2.72 15.33
CA ALA A 91 -0.14 2.64 16.74
C ALA A 91 -0.23 1.19 17.22
N PHE A 92 -0.87 0.32 16.43
CA PHE A 92 -0.92 -1.11 16.75
C PHE A 92 0.47 -1.74 16.72
N LYS A 93 1.29 -1.45 15.70
CA LYS A 93 2.62 -2.03 15.58
C LYS A 93 3.57 -1.61 16.70
N ILE A 94 3.55 -0.34 17.08
CA ILE A 94 4.39 0.20 18.15
C ILE A 94 3.84 -0.21 19.53
N GLY A 95 2.53 -0.13 19.75
CA GLY A 95 1.90 -0.57 21.01
C GLY A 95 2.17 -2.04 21.29
N ASP A 96 2.11 -2.87 20.25
CA ASP A 96 2.46 -4.28 20.34
C ASP A 96 3.92 -4.52 20.73
N MET A 97 4.84 -3.74 20.16
CA MET A 97 6.26 -3.80 20.48
C MET A 97 6.56 -3.37 21.93
N PHE A 98 5.86 -2.36 22.44
CA PHE A 98 5.99 -1.92 23.84
C PHE A 98 5.50 -2.97 24.83
N ILE A 99 4.37 -3.64 24.56
CA ILE A 99 3.83 -4.69 25.45
C ILE A 99 4.77 -5.90 25.54
N ARG A 100 5.50 -6.20 24.46
CA ARG A 100 6.46 -7.32 24.42
C ARG A 100 7.84 -6.99 24.94
N GLU A 101 8.11 -5.71 25.18
CA GLU A 101 9.45 -5.19 25.47
C GLU A 101 10.49 -5.53 24.38
N THR A 102 10.05 -5.83 23.15
CA THR A 102 10.97 -6.18 22.05
C THR A 102 11.74 -4.98 21.49
N PHE A 103 11.43 -3.77 21.97
CA PHE A 103 12.22 -2.57 21.69
C PHE A 103 13.68 -2.70 22.13
N VAL A 104 14.00 -3.60 23.07
CA VAL A 104 15.37 -3.88 23.49
C VAL A 104 16.23 -4.35 22.30
N TYR A 105 15.66 -5.13 21.38
CA TYR A 105 16.36 -5.59 20.17
C TYR A 105 16.61 -4.48 19.14
N LEU A 106 15.99 -3.29 19.29
CA LEU A 106 16.32 -2.13 18.45
C LEU A 106 17.62 -1.45 18.90
N GLY A 107 18.00 -1.60 20.18
CA GLY A 107 19.26 -1.08 20.71
C GLY A 107 20.49 -1.82 20.19
N GLU A 108 20.32 -3.03 19.68
CA GLU A 108 21.37 -3.80 19.04
C GLU A 108 21.48 -3.43 17.56
N PHE A 109 22.67 -3.02 17.13
CA PHE A 109 22.94 -2.66 15.74
C PHE A 109 23.11 -3.92 14.88
N ASN A 110 21.98 -4.53 14.51
CA ASN A 110 21.91 -5.72 13.65
C ASN A 110 21.09 -5.41 12.38
N THR A 111 21.26 -6.23 11.32
CA THR A 111 20.51 -6.13 10.06
C THR A 111 19.00 -6.05 10.28
N ALA A 112 18.50 -6.80 11.27
CA ALA A 112 17.11 -6.78 11.69
C ALA A 112 16.65 -5.40 12.21
N SER A 113 17.40 -4.79 13.13
CA SER A 113 17.07 -3.47 13.69
C SER A 113 17.10 -2.37 12.62
N VAL A 114 18.10 -2.40 11.73
CA VAL A 114 18.22 -1.44 10.62
C VAL A 114 17.04 -1.57 9.66
N MET A 115 16.69 -2.79 9.24
CA MET A 115 15.58 -3.02 8.31
C MET A 115 14.22 -2.68 8.91
N PHE A 116 14.01 -2.96 10.20
CA PHE A 116 12.81 -2.53 10.91
C PHE A 116 12.71 -1.00 10.97
N THR A 117 13.82 -0.32 11.27
CA THR A 117 13.86 1.15 11.33
C THR A 117 13.58 1.78 9.97
N ILE A 118 14.18 1.25 8.90
CA ILE A 118 13.92 1.69 7.52
C ILE A 118 12.44 1.50 7.18
N GLU A 119 11.87 0.34 7.49
CA GLU A 119 10.47 0.04 7.22
C GLU A 119 9.51 1.02 7.92
N ILE A 120 9.73 1.29 9.21
CA ILE A 120 8.89 2.21 9.98
C ILE A 120 9.08 3.66 9.51
N LEU A 121 10.33 4.09 9.34
CA LEU A 121 10.65 5.47 8.99
C LEU A 121 10.18 5.81 7.57
N PHE A 122 10.64 5.03 6.58
CA PHE A 122 10.32 5.28 5.18
C PHE A 122 8.93 4.78 4.83
N GLY A 123 8.52 3.61 5.30
CA GLY A 123 7.24 3.02 4.90
C GLY A 123 6.02 3.60 5.59
N VAL A 124 6.17 4.21 6.77
CA VAL A 124 5.03 4.65 7.60
C VAL A 124 5.14 6.10 8.04
N ILE A 125 6.23 6.50 8.72
CA ILE A 125 6.33 7.83 9.36
C ILE A 125 6.41 8.96 8.32
N ILE A 126 7.31 8.84 7.33
CA ILE A 126 7.46 9.84 6.26
C ILE A 126 6.15 9.99 5.47
N PRO A 127 5.52 8.92 4.93
CA PRO A 127 4.29 9.07 4.17
C PRO A 127 3.14 9.57 5.04
N LEU A 128 3.04 9.14 6.31
CA LEU A 128 2.05 9.66 7.26
C LEU A 128 2.16 11.20 7.38
N ARG A 129 3.38 11.72 7.56
CA ARG A 129 3.63 13.17 7.62
C ARG A 129 3.31 13.86 6.29
N MET A 130 3.61 13.22 5.16
CA MET A 130 3.27 13.76 3.84
C MET A 130 1.75 13.85 3.65
N PHE A 131 0.99 12.79 3.95
CA PHE A 131 -0.47 12.77 3.78
C PHE A 131 -1.23 13.72 4.73
N LEU A 132 -0.64 14.07 5.88
CA LEU A 132 -1.18 15.11 6.76
C LEU A 132 -1.09 16.52 6.16
N SER A 133 -0.20 16.74 5.18
CA SER A 133 -0.01 18.05 4.57
C SER A 133 -1.02 18.30 3.44
N PRO A 134 -1.84 19.37 3.51
CA PRO A 134 -2.78 19.71 2.43
C PRO A 134 -2.06 20.11 1.13
N LYS A 135 -0.77 20.48 1.19
CA LYS A 135 0.05 20.76 0.00
C LYS A 135 0.34 19.49 -0.79
N VAL A 136 0.58 18.36 -0.11
CA VAL A 136 0.83 17.07 -0.74
C VAL A 136 -0.45 16.55 -1.39
N LEU A 137 -1.58 16.65 -0.69
CA LEU A 137 -2.88 16.20 -1.18
C LEU A 137 -3.38 16.95 -2.43
N LYS A 138 -2.86 18.15 -2.71
CA LYS A 138 -3.24 18.96 -3.88
C LYS A 138 -2.25 18.86 -5.04
N SER A 139 -1.08 18.26 -4.82
CA SER A 139 0.01 18.23 -5.79
C SER A 139 0.17 16.83 -6.37
N PRO A 140 -0.06 16.61 -7.68
CA PRO A 140 0.10 15.31 -8.32
C PRO A 140 1.44 14.60 -8.06
N PRO A 141 2.61 15.26 -8.23
CA PRO A 141 3.90 14.58 -8.01
C PRO A 141 4.16 14.25 -6.54
N LEU A 142 3.72 15.09 -5.60
CA LEU A 142 3.87 14.82 -4.18
C LEU A 142 2.93 13.70 -3.72
N LEU A 143 1.71 13.65 -4.26
CA LEU A 143 0.76 12.59 -3.98
C LEU A 143 1.25 11.24 -4.54
N PHE A 144 1.82 11.24 -5.75
CA PHE A 144 2.44 10.05 -6.34
C PHE A 144 3.59 9.52 -5.48
N THR A 145 4.51 10.39 -5.07
CA THR A 145 5.67 10.00 -4.26
C THR A 145 5.26 9.50 -2.87
N ALA A 146 4.30 10.16 -2.22
CA ALA A 146 3.75 9.70 -0.94
C ALA A 146 3.09 8.31 -1.07
N SER A 147 2.29 8.09 -2.11
CA SER A 147 1.65 6.78 -2.35
C SER A 147 2.67 5.69 -2.68
N ALA A 148 3.64 5.98 -3.54
CA ALA A 148 4.72 5.04 -3.88
C ALA A 148 5.51 4.64 -2.63
N LEU A 149 5.77 5.59 -1.73
CA LEU A 149 6.50 5.34 -0.50
C LEU A 149 5.74 4.39 0.44
N VAL A 150 4.40 4.49 0.53
CA VAL A 150 3.58 3.52 1.27
C VAL A 150 3.61 2.13 0.62
N VAL A 151 3.49 2.07 -0.71
CA VAL A 151 3.53 0.79 -1.45
C VAL A 151 4.87 0.09 -1.24
N ILE A 152 5.98 0.83 -1.37
CA ILE A 152 7.33 0.32 -1.10
C ILE A 152 7.47 -0.05 0.38
N GLY A 153 6.93 0.75 1.29
CA GLY A 153 6.93 0.45 2.72
C GLY A 153 6.25 -0.87 3.07
N VAL A 154 5.10 -1.15 2.47
CA VAL A 154 4.40 -2.42 2.66
C VAL A 154 5.13 -3.56 1.95
N LEU A 155 5.73 -3.34 0.78
CA LEU A 155 6.60 -4.34 0.15
C LEU A 155 7.78 -4.70 1.04
N LEU A 156 8.46 -3.70 1.62
CA LEU A 156 9.53 -3.89 2.59
C LEU A 156 9.04 -4.63 3.84
N ASN A 157 7.84 -4.32 4.34
CA ASN A 157 7.24 -5.08 5.43
C ASN A 157 7.08 -6.57 5.07
N ARG A 158 6.63 -6.88 3.85
CA ARG A 158 6.50 -8.27 3.39
C ARG A 158 7.87 -8.95 3.29
N ILE A 159 8.85 -8.30 2.66
CA ILE A 159 10.23 -8.82 2.57
C ILE A 159 10.82 -9.03 3.98
N ASN A 160 10.63 -8.09 4.88
CA ASN A 160 11.15 -8.19 6.25
C ASN A 160 10.53 -9.37 7.00
N ASN A 161 9.20 -9.56 6.94
CA ASN A 161 8.56 -10.67 7.62
C ASN A 161 8.93 -12.03 7.00
N PHE A 162 8.96 -12.15 5.67
CA PHE A 162 9.14 -13.45 5.00
C PHE A 162 10.61 -13.83 4.79
N VAL A 163 11.52 -12.87 4.63
CA VAL A 163 12.93 -13.11 4.28
C VAL A 163 13.87 -12.71 5.39
N VAL A 164 13.79 -11.46 5.88
CA VAL A 164 14.78 -10.93 6.84
C VAL A 164 14.57 -11.49 8.25
N ALA A 165 13.31 -11.63 8.68
CA ALA A 165 12.97 -12.16 9.99
C ALA A 165 13.10 -13.67 10.05
N TYR A 166 13.00 -14.37 8.91
CA TYR A 166 12.98 -15.84 8.87
C TYR A 166 14.40 -16.42 8.81
N ASN A 167 14.86 -16.96 9.93
CA ASN A 167 16.13 -17.70 10.03
C ASN A 167 15.85 -19.21 10.15
N PRO A 168 16.19 -20.01 9.12
CA PRO A 168 16.04 -21.46 9.19
C PRO A 168 17.01 -22.06 10.23
N PRO A 169 16.57 -22.96 11.12
CA PRO A 169 17.42 -23.52 12.19
C PRO A 169 18.62 -24.33 11.71
N TYR A 170 18.68 -24.69 10.42
CA TYR A 170 19.75 -25.50 9.82
C TYR A 170 20.44 -24.83 8.64
N SER A 171 20.14 -23.56 8.32
CA SER A 171 20.79 -22.83 7.22
C SER A 171 21.85 -21.89 7.78
N THR A 172 23.09 -22.06 7.34
CA THR A 172 24.21 -21.17 7.67
C THR A 172 24.33 -19.98 6.72
N THR A 173 23.50 -19.95 5.66
CA THR A 173 23.49 -18.89 4.65
C THR A 173 22.17 -18.13 4.66
N SER A 174 22.27 -16.80 4.52
CA SER A 174 21.11 -15.92 4.35
C SER A 174 20.46 -16.20 3.00
N TYR A 175 19.14 -16.38 2.96
CA TYR A 175 18.40 -16.56 1.71
C TYR A 175 18.51 -15.32 0.84
N PHE A 176 18.96 -15.49 -0.40
CA PHE A 176 18.94 -14.46 -1.42
C PHE A 176 18.26 -15.04 -2.66
N PRO A 177 17.26 -14.35 -3.23
CA PRO A 177 16.49 -14.88 -4.34
C PRO A 177 17.39 -15.08 -5.56
N SER A 178 17.24 -16.24 -6.18
CA SER A 178 17.90 -16.58 -7.44
C SER A 178 17.41 -15.69 -8.58
N PHE A 179 18.21 -15.58 -9.63
CA PHE A 179 17.83 -14.86 -10.83
C PHE A 179 16.50 -15.37 -11.42
N GLY A 180 16.21 -16.66 -11.30
CA GLY A 180 14.94 -17.25 -11.73
C GLY A 180 13.73 -16.73 -10.95
N GLU A 181 13.82 -16.67 -9.61
CA GLU A 181 12.73 -16.15 -8.76
C GLU A 181 12.45 -14.67 -9.02
N ILE A 182 13.51 -13.87 -9.21
CA ILE A 182 13.37 -12.46 -9.58
C ILE A 182 12.70 -12.34 -10.96
N SER A 183 13.16 -13.13 -11.95
CA SER A 183 12.61 -13.10 -13.31
C SER A 183 11.13 -13.47 -13.35
N VAL A 184 10.72 -14.48 -12.58
CA VAL A 184 9.30 -14.87 -12.46
C VAL A 184 8.47 -13.75 -11.82
N THR A 185 8.98 -13.11 -10.78
CA THR A 185 8.30 -11.98 -10.11
C THR A 185 8.10 -10.79 -11.05
N VAL A 186 9.14 -10.44 -11.82
CA VAL A 186 9.09 -9.40 -12.85
C VAL A 186 8.13 -9.80 -13.97
N GLY A 187 8.14 -11.07 -14.37
CA GLY A 187 7.23 -11.62 -15.39
C GLY A 187 5.75 -11.48 -14.99
N PHE A 188 5.39 -11.88 -13.77
CA PHE A 188 4.02 -11.70 -13.26
C PHE A 188 3.62 -10.23 -13.15
N THR A 189 4.53 -9.36 -12.72
CA THR A 189 4.29 -7.92 -12.66
C THR A 189 4.03 -7.34 -14.05
N ALA A 190 4.85 -7.72 -15.04
CA ALA A 190 4.66 -7.30 -16.42
C ALA A 190 3.35 -7.83 -17.01
N MET A 191 3.00 -9.09 -16.73
CA MET A 191 1.73 -9.69 -17.14
C MET A 191 0.53 -8.94 -16.55
N LEU A 192 0.58 -8.56 -15.26
CA LEU A 192 -0.45 -7.75 -14.61
C LEU A 192 -0.63 -6.40 -15.30
N VAL A 193 0.47 -5.70 -15.59
CA VAL A 193 0.44 -4.40 -16.28
C VAL A 193 -0.12 -4.55 -17.70
N LEU A 194 0.26 -5.59 -18.43
CA LEU A 194 -0.26 -5.85 -19.78
C LEU A 194 -1.75 -6.22 -19.76
N ALA A 195 -2.18 -7.06 -18.82
CA ALA A 195 -3.58 -7.42 -18.65
C ALA A 195 -4.42 -6.20 -18.28
N TYR A 196 -3.96 -5.38 -17.34
CA TYR A 196 -4.60 -4.10 -17.01
C TYR A 196 -4.72 -3.20 -18.25
N ARG A 197 -3.63 -3.04 -19.02
CA ARG A 197 -3.62 -2.24 -20.25
C ARG A 197 -4.60 -2.78 -21.30
N PHE A 198 -4.67 -4.10 -21.46
CA PHE A 198 -5.63 -4.74 -22.36
C PHE A 198 -7.06 -4.44 -21.93
N ILE A 199 -7.38 -4.54 -20.64
CA ILE A 199 -8.72 -4.30 -20.12
C ILE A 199 -9.14 -2.84 -20.32
N ILE A 200 -8.31 -1.86 -19.96
CA ILE A 200 -8.66 -0.43 -20.11
C ILE A 200 -8.82 0.02 -21.57
N MET A 201 -8.17 -0.67 -22.53
CA MET A 201 -8.28 -0.36 -23.95
C MET A 201 -9.53 -0.97 -24.59
N ASN A 202 -9.98 -2.12 -24.10
CA ASN A 202 -11.13 -2.83 -24.66
C ASN A 202 -12.45 -2.51 -23.93
N PHE A 203 -12.39 -2.12 -22.64
CA PHE A 203 -13.57 -1.87 -21.80
C PHE A 203 -13.58 -0.44 -21.24
N PRO A 204 -14.77 0.19 -21.07
CA PRO A 204 -14.90 1.52 -20.52
C PRO A 204 -14.71 1.53 -18.99
N VAL A 205 -13.49 1.28 -18.52
CA VAL A 205 -13.14 1.25 -17.10
C VAL A 205 -12.90 2.66 -16.55
N ILE A 206 -12.25 3.51 -17.34
CA ILE A 206 -12.03 4.92 -16.98
C ILE A 206 -13.21 5.71 -17.53
N SER A 207 -13.95 6.35 -16.63
CA SER A 207 -14.98 7.29 -17.01
C SER A 207 -14.30 8.47 -17.71
N LEU A 208 -14.36 8.51 -19.04
CA LEU A 208 -13.95 9.71 -19.76
C LEU A 208 -14.86 10.84 -19.24
N PRO A 209 -14.29 12.00 -18.84
CA PRO A 209 -15.12 13.12 -18.44
C PRO A 209 -16.09 13.38 -19.57
N GLY A 210 -17.38 13.24 -19.27
CA GLY A 210 -18.44 13.34 -20.26
C GLY A 210 -18.14 14.54 -21.13
N LYS A 211 -17.93 14.30 -22.44
CA LYS A 211 -17.85 15.37 -23.43
C LYS A 211 -19.04 16.26 -23.12
N GLN A 212 -18.82 17.49 -22.66
CA GLN A 212 -19.90 18.42 -22.35
C GLN A 212 -20.70 18.59 -23.65
N THR A 213 -21.74 17.78 -23.81
CA THR A 213 -22.76 17.90 -24.84
C THR A 213 -23.80 18.92 -24.41
N ALA A 214 -23.38 19.95 -23.67
CA ALA A 214 -24.12 21.19 -23.62
C ALA A 214 -23.76 21.94 -24.90
N GLN A 215 -24.62 21.84 -25.91
CA GLN A 215 -24.60 22.83 -26.98
C GLN A 215 -24.65 24.22 -26.33
N PRO A 216 -23.85 25.21 -26.78
CA PRO A 216 -23.98 26.56 -26.28
C PRO A 216 -25.37 27.05 -26.69
N THR A 217 -26.35 26.94 -25.79
CA THR A 217 -27.64 27.56 -25.96
C THR A 217 -27.40 29.05 -26.11
N LYS A 218 -27.86 29.60 -27.23
CA LYS A 218 -27.68 30.98 -27.72
C LYS A 218 -28.14 32.08 -26.73
N TYR A 219 -28.65 31.70 -25.57
CA TYR A 219 -29.11 32.58 -24.50
C TYR A 219 -28.44 32.18 -23.19
N ALA A 220 -27.18 32.58 -23.03
CA ALA A 220 -26.59 32.69 -21.71
C ALA A 220 -27.30 33.86 -21.02
N ILE A 221 -28.23 33.56 -20.11
CA ILE A 221 -28.78 34.55 -19.20
C ILE A 221 -27.60 35.06 -18.37
N ARG A 222 -27.26 36.33 -18.60
CA ARG A 222 -26.24 37.09 -17.87
C ARG A 222 -26.76 37.29 -16.44
N GLY A 223 -26.55 36.30 -15.59
CA GLY A 223 -26.88 36.33 -14.17
C GLY A 223 -25.85 37.15 -13.40
N VAL A 224 -26.04 38.47 -13.43
CA VAL A 224 -25.77 39.49 -12.40
C VAL A 224 -24.59 39.22 -11.46
N GLU A 225 -23.48 39.93 -11.69
CA GLU A 225 -22.56 40.34 -10.62
C GLU A 225 -23.33 41.09 -9.52
N LYS A 226 -23.31 40.55 -8.31
CA LYS A 226 -23.19 41.30 -7.05
C LYS A 226 -22.53 40.42 -6.00
#